data_AF-A0A0N9I0A4-F1
#
_entry.id   AF-A0A0N9I0A4-F1
#
_cell.length_a   1.000
_cell.length_b   1.000
_cell.length_c   1.000
_cell.angle_alpha   90.00
_cell.angle_beta   90.00
_cell.angle_gamma   90.00
#
_symmetry.space_group_name_H-M   'P 1'
#
loop_
_entity.id
_entity.type
_entity.pdbx_description
1 polymer ?
#
loop_
_entity_poly.entity_id
_entity_poly.type
_entity_poly.pdbx_seq_one_letter_code
_entity_poly.pdbx_strand_id
1 'polypeptide(L)'
;MLAVDAGQLVPAQRLVERVWGTDTPRRGHAVLQSYVSRLRQALTEVDTMDIVHRAGGYALVVNQVDQAVDLHRFGELRTRAREDTDDAQAARLLAEALGLGRGEALTGLIGDWVDAERDRLRRTRLTVELDLIDARLRAGQGEQVVADLSARIARYPLDERVAGSTCWRCTRPGGGPTRWRRTAWCVSAW
;
A
#
# COMPACT_ATOMS: atom_id res chain seq x y z
N MET A 1 -12.62 -2.20 6.79
CA MET A 1 -12.91 -0.84 7.31
C MET A 1 -12.29 -0.64 8.68
N LEU A 2 -12.80 -1.28 9.73
CA LEU A 2 -12.20 -1.20 11.06
C LEU A 2 -10.76 -1.72 11.12
N ALA A 3 -10.41 -2.75 10.32
CA ALA A 3 -9.02 -3.20 10.17
C ALA A 3 -8.13 -2.20 9.40
N VAL A 4 -8.70 -1.45 8.45
CA VAL A 4 -7.95 -0.40 7.73
C VAL A 4 -7.62 0.74 8.68
N ASP A 5 -8.61 1.15 9.48
CA ASP A 5 -8.48 2.17 10.53
C ASP A 5 -8.17 1.54 11.90
N ALA A 6 -7.42 0.43 11.96
CA ALA A 6 -7.15 -0.27 13.23
C ALA A 6 -6.44 0.66 14.24
N GLY A 7 -6.84 0.55 15.51
CA GLY A 7 -6.41 1.46 16.58
C GLY A 7 -7.06 2.84 16.56
N GLN A 8 -7.80 3.22 15.51
CA GLN A 8 -8.45 4.52 15.39
C GLN A 8 -9.96 4.44 15.66
N LEU A 9 -10.51 5.55 16.16
CA LEU A 9 -11.95 5.68 16.34
C LEU A 9 -12.63 6.01 15.00
N VAL A 10 -13.53 5.13 14.55
CA VAL A 10 -14.35 5.37 13.36
C VAL A 10 -15.79 5.69 13.80
N PRO A 11 -16.31 6.90 13.52
CA PRO A 11 -17.69 7.26 13.85
C PRO A 11 -18.71 6.29 13.24
N ALA A 12 -19.78 5.98 13.97
CA ALA A 12 -20.82 5.05 13.49
C ALA A 12 -21.43 5.51 12.17
N GLN A 13 -21.71 6.82 12.04
CA GLN A 13 -22.23 7.41 10.80
C GLN A 13 -21.30 7.15 9.60
N ARG A 14 -19.97 7.29 9.79
CA ARG A 14 -19.00 7.02 8.72
C ARG A 14 -18.97 5.54 8.34
N LEU A 15 -19.16 4.64 9.29
CA LEU A 15 -19.30 3.21 8.98
C LEU A 15 -20.58 2.95 8.18
N VAL A 16 -21.69 3.59 8.54
CA VAL A 16 -22.95 3.48 7.78
C VAL A 16 -22.76 3.97 6.34
N GLU A 17 -22.24 5.18 6.18
CA GLU A 17 -22.00 5.78 4.86
C GLU A 17 -21.09 4.91 3.99
N ARG A 18 -20.02 4.35 4.55
CA ARG A 18 -19.09 3.57 3.75
C ARG A 18 -19.56 2.14 3.45
N VAL A 19 -20.51 1.59 4.23
CA VAL A 19 -21.10 0.25 3.98
C VAL A 19 -22.26 0.33 3.00
N TRP A 20 -23.12 1.35 3.13
CA TRP A 20 -24.36 1.45 2.36
C TRP A 20 -24.37 2.59 1.33
N GLY A 21 -23.41 3.52 1.38
CA GLY A 21 -23.37 4.66 0.47
C GLY A 21 -24.70 5.43 0.45
N THR A 22 -25.20 5.66 -0.76
CA THR A 22 -26.49 6.30 -1.01
C THR A 22 -27.70 5.44 -0.61
N ASP A 23 -27.55 4.12 -0.53
CA ASP A 23 -28.62 3.16 -0.21
C ASP A 23 -28.67 2.85 1.30
N THR A 24 -28.55 3.89 2.13
CA THR A 24 -28.61 3.73 3.59
C THR A 24 -30.02 3.32 4.04
N PRO A 25 -30.19 2.18 4.73
CA PRO A 25 -31.48 1.77 5.26
C PRO A 25 -32.00 2.78 6.29
N ARG A 26 -33.33 2.95 6.38
CA ARG A 26 -33.99 3.79 7.43
C ARG A 26 -33.53 3.48 8.86
N ARG A 27 -32.99 2.28 9.12
CA ARG A 27 -32.42 1.85 10.40
C ARG A 27 -30.93 1.44 10.29
N GLY A 28 -30.14 2.13 9.47
CA GLY A 28 -28.72 1.80 9.24
C GLY A 28 -27.89 1.62 10.52
N HIS A 29 -28.12 2.44 11.54
CA HIS A 29 -27.45 2.32 12.84
C HIS A 29 -27.77 1.01 13.58
N ALA A 30 -29.03 0.55 13.55
CA ALA A 30 -29.43 -0.70 14.22
C ALA A 30 -28.86 -1.93 13.48
N VAL A 31 -28.80 -1.87 12.14
CA VAL A 31 -28.18 -2.92 11.33
C VAL A 31 -26.67 -2.95 11.56
N LEU A 32 -26.01 -1.78 11.67
CA LEU A 32 -24.59 -1.69 12.01
C LEU A 32 -24.29 -2.33 13.36
N GLN A 33 -25.08 -2.05 14.39
CA GLN A 33 -24.91 -2.68 15.72
C GLN A 33 -25.00 -4.21 15.64
N SER A 34 -25.93 -4.73 14.83
CA SER A 34 -26.09 -6.17 14.62
C SER A 34 -24.85 -6.78 13.95
N TYR A 35 -24.28 -6.11 12.95
CA TYR A 35 -23.03 -6.55 12.32
C TYR A 35 -21.83 -6.49 13.27
N VAL A 36 -21.69 -5.41 14.04
CA VAL A 36 -20.61 -5.30 15.02
C VAL A 36 -20.72 -6.40 16.08
N SER A 37 -21.93 -6.72 16.54
CA SER A 37 -22.11 -7.81 17.51
C SER A 37 -21.66 -9.17 16.94
N ARG A 38 -22.00 -9.48 15.68
CA ARG A 38 -21.54 -10.71 15.02
C ARG A 38 -20.03 -10.72 14.80
N LEU A 39 -19.44 -9.59 14.43
CA LEU A 39 -17.98 -9.45 14.28
C LEU A 39 -17.26 -9.67 15.61
N ARG A 40 -17.76 -9.11 16.72
CA ARG A 40 -17.18 -9.34 18.05
C ARG A 40 -17.23 -10.81 18.44
N GLN A 41 -18.32 -11.50 18.13
CA GLN A 41 -18.44 -12.94 18.38
C GLN A 41 -17.42 -13.74 17.56
N ALA A 42 -17.23 -13.41 16.28
CA ALA A 42 -16.22 -14.05 15.43
C ALA A 42 -14.78 -13.76 15.89
N LEU A 43 -14.54 -12.62 16.54
CA LEU A 43 -13.23 -12.24 17.08
C LEU A 43 -12.97 -12.77 18.49
N THR A 44 -13.95 -13.40 19.14
CA THR A 44 -13.80 -13.90 20.52
C THR A 44 -12.74 -15.01 20.64
N GLU A 45 -12.47 -15.73 19.55
CA GLU A 45 -11.40 -16.74 19.49
C GLU A 45 -10.00 -16.14 19.26
N VAL A 46 -9.92 -14.83 19.01
CA VAL A 46 -8.67 -14.11 18.76
C VAL A 46 -8.41 -13.17 19.94
N ASP A 47 -7.76 -13.69 20.99
CA ASP A 47 -7.46 -12.98 22.24
C ASP A 47 -6.70 -11.65 22.07
N THR A 48 -6.15 -11.39 20.88
CA THR A 48 -5.39 -10.17 20.56
C THR A 48 -6.23 -9.08 19.91
N MET A 49 -7.51 -9.31 19.61
CA MET A 49 -8.39 -8.36 18.90
C MET A 49 -9.75 -8.17 19.59
N ASP A 50 -10.17 -6.92 19.81
CA ASP A 50 -11.53 -6.59 20.25
C ASP A 50 -12.05 -5.35 19.52
N ILE A 51 -13.38 -5.26 19.37
CA ILE A 51 -14.06 -4.07 18.86
C ILE A 51 -14.74 -3.35 20.01
N VAL A 52 -14.26 -2.15 20.32
CA VAL A 52 -14.80 -1.31 21.39
C VAL A 52 -15.69 -0.22 20.82
N HIS A 53 -16.80 0.06 21.50
CA HIS A 53 -17.65 1.21 21.21
C HIS A 53 -17.24 2.38 22.11
N ARG A 54 -16.84 3.52 21.54
CA ARG A 54 -16.39 4.71 22.27
C ARG A 54 -16.88 5.97 21.56
N ALA A 55 -17.35 6.98 22.32
CA ALA A 55 -17.71 8.30 21.82
C ALA A 55 -18.60 8.31 20.53
N GLY A 56 -19.58 7.40 20.44
CA GLY A 56 -20.48 7.30 19.28
C GLY A 56 -19.87 6.65 18.03
N GLY A 57 -18.75 5.96 18.18
CA GLY A 57 -18.08 5.22 17.11
C GLY A 57 -17.53 3.88 17.60
N TYR A 58 -16.84 3.20 16.69
CA TYR A 58 -16.21 1.90 16.93
C TYR A 58 -14.72 1.98 16.63
N ALA A 59 -13.93 1.27 17.42
CA ALA A 59 -12.50 1.10 17.18
C ALA A 59 -12.17 -0.38 17.28
N LEU A 60 -11.35 -0.87 16.34
CA LEU A 60 -10.73 -2.18 16.46
C LEU A 60 -9.43 -2.01 17.26
N VAL A 61 -9.41 -2.56 18.46
CA VAL A 61 -8.24 -2.62 19.32
C VAL A 61 -7.52 -3.93 19.00
N VAL A 62 -6.25 -3.83 18.62
CA VAL A 62 -5.41 -5.00 18.35
C VAL A 62 -4.11 -4.85 19.13
N ASN A 63 -3.74 -5.89 19.88
CA ASN A 63 -2.41 -5.98 20.47
C ASN A 63 -1.40 -6.18 19.32
N GLN A 64 -0.46 -5.25 19.16
CA GLN A 64 0.51 -5.23 18.05
C GLN A 64 -0.18 -5.20 16.67
N VAL A 65 -0.87 -4.09 16.39
CA VAL A 65 -1.60 -3.85 15.12
C VAL A 65 -0.74 -4.19 13.89
N ASP A 66 0.54 -3.85 13.91
CA ASP A 66 1.47 -4.05 12.79
C ASP A 66 1.82 -5.53 12.54
N GLN A 67 1.60 -6.42 13.51
CA GLN A 67 1.79 -7.87 13.31
C GLN A 67 0.52 -8.56 12.83
N ALA A 68 -0.63 -7.96 13.12
CA ALA A 68 -1.93 -8.56 12.92
C ALA A 68 -2.62 -8.06 11.65
N VAL A 69 -2.25 -6.88 11.15
CA VAL A 69 -2.78 -6.30 9.92
C VAL A 69 -1.63 -5.96 8.97
N ASP A 70 -1.62 -6.64 7.82
CA ASP A 70 -0.64 -6.49 6.74
C ASP A 70 -0.47 -5.04 6.27
N LEU A 71 -1.56 -4.27 6.20
CA LEU A 71 -1.56 -2.87 5.83
C LEU A 71 -0.79 -1.99 6.83
N HIS A 72 -0.89 -2.27 8.13
CA HIS A 72 -0.17 -1.51 9.15
C HIS A 72 1.30 -1.90 9.16
N ARG A 73 1.61 -3.19 9.01
CA ARG A 73 2.99 -3.66 8.81
C ARG A 73 3.65 -3.01 7.59
N PHE A 74 2.91 -2.91 6.49
CA PHE A 74 3.37 -2.25 5.27
C PHE A 74 3.72 -0.77 5.55
N GLY A 75 2.87 -0.08 6.31
CA GLY A 75 3.09 1.30 6.74
C GLY A 75 4.34 1.44 7.61
N GLU A 76 4.50 0.56 8.61
CA GLU A 76 5.65 0.54 9.52
C GLU A 76 6.98 0.32 8.78
N LEU A 77 7.04 -0.72 7.92
CA LEU A 77 8.24 -1.02 7.12
C LEU A 77 8.62 0.17 6.22
N ARG A 78 7.64 0.86 5.64
CA ARG A 78 7.88 2.05 4.83
C ARG A 78 8.41 3.22 5.66
N THR A 79 7.88 3.45 6.85
CA THR A 79 8.38 4.50 7.75
C THR A 79 9.81 4.20 8.16
N ARG A 80 10.09 2.97 8.59
CA ARG A 80 11.44 2.53 8.96
C ARG A 80 12.43 2.67 7.80
N ALA A 81 12.03 2.29 6.59
CA ALA A 81 12.89 2.46 5.41
C ALA A 81 13.23 3.91 5.08
N ARG A 82 12.36 4.87 5.43
CA ARG A 82 12.60 6.31 5.22
C ARG A 82 13.53 6.91 6.28
N GLU A 83 13.49 6.36 7.49
CA GLU A 83 14.31 6.81 8.62
C GLU A 83 15.69 6.14 8.65
N ASP A 84 15.85 5.04 7.90
CA ASP A 84 17.12 4.32 7.80
C ASP A 84 18.16 5.10 6.98
N THR A 85 19.41 5.11 7.45
CA THR A 85 20.53 5.77 6.78
C THR A 85 21.30 4.82 5.87
N ASP A 86 21.11 3.50 6.01
CA ASP A 86 21.67 2.50 5.11
C ASP A 86 20.70 2.23 3.95
N ASP A 87 21.07 2.70 2.75
CA ASP A 87 20.29 2.51 1.52
C ASP A 87 20.00 1.03 1.20
N ALA A 88 20.93 0.12 1.53
CA ALA A 88 20.74 -1.31 1.30
C ALA A 88 19.73 -1.90 2.29
N GLN A 89 19.72 -1.43 3.53
CA GLN A 89 18.71 -1.81 4.52
C GLN A 89 17.33 -1.21 4.17
N ALA A 90 17.27 0.06 3.76
CA ALA A 90 16.04 0.68 3.26
C ALA A 90 15.45 -0.11 2.09
N ALA A 91 16.28 -0.52 1.11
CA ALA A 91 15.85 -1.36 -0.01
C ALA A 91 15.30 -2.72 0.46
N ARG A 92 15.92 -3.36 1.46
CA ARG A 92 15.41 -4.63 2.02
C ARG A 92 14.04 -4.46 2.68
N LEU A 93 13.86 -3.42 3.49
CA LEU A 93 12.59 -3.12 4.16
C LEU A 93 11.46 -2.82 3.17
N LEU A 94 11.74 -2.06 2.10
CA LEU A 94 10.76 -1.76 1.06
C LEU A 94 10.41 -3.02 0.24
N ALA A 95 11.38 -3.89 -0.03
CA ALA A 95 11.12 -5.18 -0.67
C ALA A 95 10.26 -6.11 0.21
N GLU A 96 10.52 -6.15 1.52
CA GLU A 96 9.67 -6.88 2.47
C GLU A 96 8.24 -6.32 2.46
N ALA A 97 8.07 -5.00 2.50
CA ALA A 97 6.76 -4.36 2.46
C ALA A 97 5.98 -4.76 1.20
N LEU A 98 6.62 -4.72 0.02
CA LEU A 98 5.98 -5.12 -1.24
C LEU A 98 5.60 -6.61 -1.29
N GLY A 99 6.29 -7.46 -0.51
CA GLY A 99 6.01 -8.89 -0.39
C GLY A 99 4.81 -9.24 0.51
N LEU A 100 4.31 -8.31 1.32
CA LEU A 100 3.17 -8.54 2.21
C LEU A 100 1.83 -8.65 1.45
N GLY A 101 1.69 -7.91 0.35
CA GLY A 101 0.45 -7.87 -0.43
C GLY A 101 0.21 -9.16 -1.19
N ARG A 102 -0.74 -9.98 -0.74
CA ARG A 102 -1.18 -11.20 -1.43
C ARG A 102 -2.49 -10.93 -2.18
N GLY A 103 -2.39 -10.60 -3.47
CA GLY A 103 -3.56 -10.44 -4.35
C GLY A 103 -4.26 -9.08 -4.23
N GLU A 104 -5.53 -9.04 -4.63
CA GLU A 104 -6.32 -7.80 -4.63
C GLU A 104 -6.73 -7.39 -3.20
N ALA A 105 -6.46 -6.13 -2.85
CA ALA A 105 -6.84 -5.60 -1.55
C ALA A 105 -8.37 -5.62 -1.37
N LEU A 106 -8.83 -5.95 -0.16
CA LEU A 106 -10.26 -5.99 0.18
C LEU A 106 -11.07 -6.93 -0.73
N THR A 107 -10.48 -8.07 -1.14
CA THR A 107 -11.17 -9.08 -1.96
C THR A 107 -12.49 -9.50 -1.32
N GLY A 108 -13.55 -9.62 -2.13
CA GLY A 108 -14.89 -10.00 -1.67
C GLY A 108 -15.75 -8.86 -1.12
N LEU A 109 -15.20 -7.64 -1.04
CA LEU A 109 -15.95 -6.43 -0.70
C LEU A 109 -16.24 -5.59 -1.95
N ILE A 110 -17.37 -4.89 -1.94
CA ILE A 110 -17.85 -4.00 -3.01
C ILE A 110 -18.30 -2.66 -2.42
N GLY A 111 -18.28 -1.60 -3.22
CA GLY A 111 -18.80 -0.27 -2.89
C GLY A 111 -17.76 0.84 -3.06
N ASP A 112 -18.24 2.08 -3.21
CA ASP A 112 -17.40 3.25 -3.59
C ASP A 112 -16.20 3.46 -2.67
N TRP A 113 -16.37 3.26 -1.36
CA TRP A 113 -15.26 3.36 -0.42
C TRP A 113 -14.20 2.27 -0.64
N VAL A 114 -14.62 1.04 -0.96
CA VAL A 114 -13.72 -0.08 -1.24
C VAL A 114 -12.91 0.21 -2.50
N ASP A 115 -13.56 0.71 -3.55
CA ASP A 115 -12.90 1.05 -4.82
C ASP A 115 -11.90 2.20 -4.64
N ALA A 116 -12.30 3.27 -3.94
CA ALA A 116 -11.42 4.37 -3.60
C ALA A 116 -10.21 3.92 -2.77
N GLU A 117 -10.42 3.01 -1.81
CA GLU A 117 -9.35 2.47 -0.98
C GLU A 117 -8.42 1.54 -1.78
N ARG A 118 -8.96 0.68 -2.66
CA ARG A 118 -8.15 -0.11 -3.60
C ARG A 118 -7.25 0.78 -4.45
N ASP A 119 -7.78 1.88 -4.98
CA ASP A 119 -6.99 2.83 -5.77
C ASP A 119 -5.95 3.58 -4.93
N ARG A 120 -6.27 3.92 -3.68
CA ARG A 120 -5.29 4.48 -2.73
C ARG A 120 -4.14 3.51 -2.48
N LEU A 121 -4.45 2.23 -2.25
CA LEU A 121 -3.47 1.17 -2.00
C LEU A 121 -2.62 0.88 -3.25
N ARG A 122 -3.23 0.84 -4.44
CA ARG A 122 -2.51 0.69 -5.73
C ARG A 122 -1.50 1.82 -5.94
N ARG A 123 -1.93 3.08 -5.73
CA ARG A 123 -1.05 4.25 -5.82
C ARG A 123 0.08 4.19 -4.79
N THR A 124 -0.25 3.84 -3.55
CA THR A 124 0.72 3.70 -2.47
C THR A 124 1.77 2.64 -2.78
N ARG A 125 1.35 1.49 -3.30
CA ARG A 125 2.25 0.42 -3.72
C ARG A 125 3.19 0.90 -4.83
N LEU A 126 2.65 1.59 -5.84
CA LEU A 126 3.47 2.16 -6.91
C LEU A 126 4.55 3.11 -6.38
N THR A 127 4.22 3.98 -5.43
CA THR A 127 5.20 4.85 -4.78
C THR A 127 6.30 4.04 -4.08
N VAL A 128 5.95 2.98 -3.37
CA VAL A 128 6.95 2.12 -2.69
C VAL A 128 7.82 1.34 -3.68
N GLU A 129 7.27 0.92 -4.83
CA GLU A 129 8.08 0.33 -5.91
C GLU A 129 9.12 1.31 -6.45
N LEU A 130 8.75 2.59 -6.62
CA LEU A 130 9.68 3.65 -7.03
C LEU A 130 10.72 3.95 -5.94
N ASP A 131 10.30 4.09 -4.68
CA ASP A 131 11.18 4.31 -3.54
C ASP A 131 12.23 3.18 -3.42
N LEU A 132 11.83 1.92 -3.69
CA LEU A 132 12.74 0.76 -3.70
C LEU A 132 13.78 0.87 -4.81
N ILE A 133 13.37 1.27 -6.02
CA ILE A 133 14.29 1.47 -7.14
C ILE A 133 15.31 2.55 -6.77
N ASP A 134 14.86 3.68 -6.25
CA ASP A 134 15.75 4.78 -5.84
C ASP A 134 16.70 4.38 -4.69
N ALA A 135 16.24 3.58 -3.73
CA ALA A 135 17.10 3.04 -2.66
C ALA A 135 18.18 2.09 -3.21
N ARG A 136 17.81 1.17 -4.11
CA ARG A 136 18.78 0.27 -4.76
C ARG A 136 19.81 1.01 -5.62
N LEU A 137 19.39 2.08 -6.31
CA LEU A 137 20.30 2.92 -7.09
C LEU A 137 21.32 3.63 -6.19
N ARG A 138 20.89 4.20 -5.05
CA ARG A 138 21.79 4.83 -4.08
C ARG A 138 22.75 3.82 -3.44
N ALA A 139 22.29 2.60 -3.20
CA ALA A 139 23.12 1.48 -2.74
C ALA A 139 24.11 0.94 -3.80
N GLY A 140 24.19 1.55 -4.98
CA GLY A 140 25.12 1.16 -6.04
C GLY A 140 24.69 -0.07 -6.87
N GLN A 141 23.46 -0.55 -6.70
CA GLN A 141 22.94 -1.76 -7.38
C GLN A 141 22.34 -1.47 -8.77
N GLY A 142 22.83 -0.43 -9.46
CA GLY A 142 22.21 0.07 -10.69
C GLY A 142 22.13 -0.94 -11.83
N GLU A 143 23.16 -1.76 -12.03
CA GLU A 143 23.16 -2.79 -13.09
C GLU A 143 22.09 -3.87 -12.84
N GLN A 144 21.92 -4.29 -11.59
CA GLN A 144 20.90 -5.28 -11.19
C GLN A 144 19.49 -4.73 -11.34
N VAL A 145 19.27 -3.46 -10.96
CA VAL A 145 17.98 -2.78 -11.16
C VAL A 145 17.61 -2.73 -12.64
N VAL A 146 18.55 -2.38 -13.51
CA VAL A 146 18.31 -2.33 -14.96
C VAL A 146 17.98 -3.72 -15.52
N ALA A 147 18.70 -4.76 -15.08
CA ALA A 147 18.42 -6.14 -15.48
C ALA A 147 17.02 -6.60 -15.04
N ASP A 148 16.65 -6.35 -13.78
CA ASP A 148 15.33 -6.69 -13.21
C ASP A 148 14.19 -5.99 -13.97
N LEU A 149 14.33 -4.68 -14.23
CA LEU A 149 13.32 -3.90 -14.95
C LEU A 149 13.20 -4.35 -16.40
N SER A 150 14.33 -4.60 -17.08
CA SER A 150 14.33 -5.08 -18.46
C SER A 150 13.63 -6.44 -18.58
N ALA A 151 13.87 -7.35 -17.63
CA ALA A 151 13.19 -8.64 -17.56
C ALA A 151 11.68 -8.50 -17.30
N ARG A 152 11.27 -7.53 -16.46
CA ARG A 152 9.86 -7.25 -16.17
C ARG A 152 9.13 -6.65 -17.38
N ILE A 153 9.77 -5.73 -18.10
CA ILE A 153 9.27 -5.18 -19.38
C ILE A 153 9.09 -6.30 -20.41
N ALA A 154 10.09 -7.18 -20.56
CA ALA A 154 10.04 -8.28 -21.51
C ALA A 154 8.91 -9.29 -21.20
N ARG A 155 8.54 -9.44 -19.92
CA ARG A 155 7.44 -10.33 -19.48
C ARG A 155 6.06 -9.65 -19.53
N TYR A 156 5.99 -8.34 -19.38
CA TYR A 156 4.74 -7.57 -19.37
C TYR A 156 4.83 -6.32 -20.26
N PRO A 157 4.94 -6.48 -21.59
CA PRO A 157 5.24 -5.39 -22.51
C PRO A 157 4.14 -4.31 -22.66
N LEU A 158 2.92 -4.56 -22.15
CA LEU A 158 1.75 -3.67 -22.28
C LEU A 158 1.35 -2.98 -20.96
N ASP A 159 2.17 -3.04 -19.92
CA ASP A 159 1.87 -2.38 -18.64
C ASP A 159 2.31 -0.91 -18.68
N GLU A 160 1.37 0.01 -18.93
CA GLU A 160 1.61 1.47 -19.00
C GLU A 160 2.33 2.03 -17.75
N ARG A 161 2.23 1.34 -16.60
CA ARG A 161 2.95 1.70 -15.36
C ARG A 161 4.46 1.47 -15.45
N VAL A 162 4.89 0.54 -16.29
CA VAL A 162 6.31 0.26 -16.56
C VAL A 162 6.85 1.20 -17.63
N ALA A 163 6.01 1.58 -18.61
CA ALA A 163 6.35 2.57 -19.64
C ALA A 163 6.73 3.95 -19.06
N GLY A 164 6.18 4.31 -17.89
CA GLY A 164 6.53 5.55 -17.18
C GLY A 164 7.91 5.54 -16.47
N SER A 165 8.55 4.39 -16.31
CA SER A 165 9.80 4.24 -15.54
C SER A 165 11.08 4.19 -16.40
N THR A 166 10.94 4.17 -17.72
CA THR A 166 12.07 3.93 -18.63
C THR A 166 12.36 5.14 -19.50
N CYS A 167 13.12 6.10 -18.98
CA CYS A 167 14.02 6.88 -19.83
C CYS A 167 15.22 7.41 -19.01
N TRP A 168 16.18 6.53 -18.76
CA TRP A 168 17.55 6.92 -18.43
C TRP A 168 18.42 6.70 -19.66
N ARG A 169 18.83 7.78 -20.34
CA ARG A 169 19.83 7.68 -21.42
C ARG A 169 21.22 7.71 -20.79
N CYS A 170 21.96 6.61 -20.88
CA CYS A 170 23.41 6.62 -20.68
C CYS A 170 24.05 7.38 -21.85
N THR A 171 24.53 8.62 -21.65
CA THR A 171 25.52 9.20 -22.54
C THR A 171 26.91 8.85 -22.00
N ARG A 172 27.71 8.14 -22.80
CA ARG A 172 29.16 8.04 -22.58
C ARG A 172 29.84 9.24 -23.24
N PRO A 173 30.41 10.18 -22.49
CA PRO A 173 31.65 10.84 -22.88
C PRO A 173 32.82 10.17 -22.15
N GLY A 174 33.97 10.09 -22.83
CA GLY A 174 35.09 9.25 -22.44
C GLY A 174 35.52 9.31 -20.96
N GLY A 175 35.77 8.12 -20.39
CA GLY A 175 36.80 7.88 -19.39
C GLY A 175 36.64 8.48 -17.98
N GLY A 176 35.42 8.71 -17.48
CA GLY A 176 35.19 9.16 -16.09
C GLY A 176 33.95 8.55 -15.43
N PRO A 177 33.82 8.65 -14.09
CA PRO A 177 32.74 8.01 -13.34
C PRO A 177 31.35 8.48 -13.80
N THR A 178 30.46 7.50 -13.99
CA THR A 178 29.09 7.65 -14.51
C THR A 178 28.28 8.63 -13.67
N ARG A 179 27.87 9.74 -14.29
CA ARG A 179 26.99 10.75 -13.68
C ARG A 179 25.64 10.76 -14.39
N TRP A 180 24.60 10.35 -13.67
CA TRP A 180 23.22 10.41 -14.15
C TRP A 180 22.67 11.85 -14.06
N ARG A 181 22.07 12.35 -15.14
CA ARG A 181 21.39 13.66 -15.15
C ARG A 181 20.00 13.55 -15.78
N ARG A 182 19.01 14.20 -15.15
CA ARG A 182 17.66 14.40 -15.70
C ARG A 182 17.69 15.54 -16.71
N THR A 183 17.34 15.28 -17.96
CA THR A 183 16.85 16.32 -18.87
C THR A 183 15.59 15.81 -19.58
N ALA A 184 14.56 16.63 -19.49
CA ALA A 184 13.24 16.38 -20.03
C ALA A 184 13.23 16.40 -21.57
N TRP A 185 12.44 15.52 -22.18
CA TRP A 185 11.39 15.80 -23.16
C TRP A 185 11.19 14.69 -24.22
N CYS A 186 9.89 14.40 -24.40
CA CYS A 186 9.11 13.98 -25.57
C CYS A 186 9.40 12.71 -26.40
N VAL A 187 8.38 11.84 -26.36
CA VAL A 187 7.52 11.34 -27.47
C VAL A 187 8.23 10.76 -28.69
N SER A 188 7.96 9.49 -29.01
CA SER A 188 7.28 9.06 -30.26
C SER A 188 7.54 7.58 -30.55
N ALA A 189 6.45 6.92 -30.95
CA ALA A 189 6.37 5.89 -31.98
C ALA A 189 6.69 4.43 -31.60
N TRP A 190 5.58 3.66 -31.69
CA TRP A 190 5.37 2.22 -31.77
C TRP A 190 5.27 1.45 -30.45
#